data_AF-A0A2A7MNF0-F1
#
_entry.id   AF-A0A2A7MNF0-F1
#
_cell.length_a   1.000
_cell.length_b   1.000
_cell.length_c   1.000
_cell.angle_alpha   90.00
_cell.angle_beta   90.00
_cell.angle_gamma   90.00
#
_symmetry.space_group_name_H-M   'P 1'
#
loop_
_entity.id
_entity.type
_entity.pdbx_description
1 polymer ?
#
loop_
_entity_poly.entity_id
_entity_poly.type
_entity_poly.pdbx_seq_one_letter_code
_entity_poly.pdbx_strand_id
1 'polypeptide(L)'
;MTTRRQLPPQIKKIEVLDRKLGKTVVRYQLTVDAGVNSETGKRQQVRRRYATEREARAALAEIGDAAVQGRFVPRRTNTVREVCENYLKGRHESPWKCWRLLTLETRMQVCRRNSRL
;
A
#
# COMPACT_ATOMS: atom_id res chain seq x y z
N MET A 1 -37.81 -0.80 20.27
CA MET A 1 -36.99 0.27 19.65
C MET A 1 -36.31 -0.28 18.40
N THR A 2 -36.67 0.21 17.22
CA THR A 2 -36.07 -0.21 15.95
C THR A 2 -34.75 0.53 15.73
N THR A 3 -33.62 -0.17 15.92
CA THR A 3 -32.29 0.34 15.61
C THR A 3 -32.23 0.78 14.15
N ARG A 4 -32.08 2.08 13.88
CA ARG A 4 -31.80 2.58 12.53
C ARG A 4 -30.53 1.90 12.03
N ARG A 5 -30.65 1.09 10.97
CA ARG A 5 -29.50 0.50 10.28
C ARG A 5 -28.81 1.60 9.48
N GLN A 6 -28.00 2.42 10.16
CA GLN A 6 -27.15 3.40 9.51
C GLN A 6 -25.95 2.68 8.88
N LEU A 7 -25.69 3.02 7.63
CA LEU A 7 -24.43 2.66 6.98
C LEU A 7 -23.32 3.47 7.64
N PRO A 8 -22.18 2.85 8.00
CA PRO A 8 -21.04 3.58 8.51
C PRO A 8 -20.51 4.53 7.41
N PRO A 9 -20.00 5.73 7.76
CA PRO A 9 -19.66 6.78 6.79
C PRO A 9 -18.60 6.37 5.76
N GLN A 10 -17.80 5.34 6.07
CA GLN A 10 -16.79 4.74 5.20
C GLN A 10 -17.38 3.94 4.03
N ILE A 11 -18.65 3.50 4.14
CA ILE A 11 -19.33 2.69 3.13
C ILE A 11 -20.42 3.52 2.46
N LYS A 12 -20.25 3.78 1.15
CA LYS A 12 -21.21 4.52 0.33
C LYS A 12 -21.94 3.57 -0.62
N LYS A 13 -23.26 3.68 -0.68
CA LYS A 13 -24.08 3.00 -1.70
C LYS A 13 -23.92 3.76 -3.01
N ILE A 14 -23.51 3.08 -4.08
CA ILE A 14 -23.31 3.66 -5.41
C ILE A 14 -24.03 2.79 -6.42
N GLU A 15 -24.69 3.45 -7.37
CA GLU A 15 -25.30 2.81 -8.51
C GLU A 15 -24.29 2.77 -9.65
N VAL A 16 -24.00 1.57 -10.14
CA VAL A 16 -23.02 1.34 -11.21
C VAL A 16 -23.73 0.66 -12.38
N LEU A 17 -23.58 1.21 -13.57
CA LEU A 17 -24.08 0.59 -14.80
C LEU A 17 -23.25 -0.66 -15.10
N ASP A 18 -23.91 -1.82 -15.13
CA ASP A 18 -23.31 -3.05 -15.61
C ASP A 18 -23.29 -3.03 -17.14
N ARG A 19 -22.09 -2.90 -17.71
CA ARG A 19 -21.89 -2.78 -19.17
C ARG A 19 -22.29 -4.05 -19.93
N LYS A 20 -22.33 -5.21 -19.27
CA LYS A 20 -22.73 -6.48 -19.93
C LYS A 20 -24.24 -6.65 -19.99
N LEU A 21 -24.94 -6.21 -18.95
CA LEU A 21 -26.39 -6.41 -18.81
C LEU A 21 -27.19 -5.14 -19.15
N GLY A 22 -26.53 -3.98 -19.30
CA GLY A 22 -27.17 -2.68 -19.51
C GLY A 22 -27.99 -2.19 -18.31
N LYS A 23 -27.90 -2.88 -17.17
CA LYS A 23 -28.71 -2.60 -15.97
C LYS A 23 -27.89 -1.85 -14.92
N THR A 24 -28.54 -0.95 -14.21
CA THR A 24 -27.96 -0.28 -13.04
C THR A 24 -27.96 -1.24 -11.85
N VAL A 25 -26.76 -1.58 -11.36
CA VAL A 25 -26.56 -2.47 -10.22
C VAL A 25 -26.07 -1.66 -9.03
N VAL A 26 -26.70 -1.88 -7.88
CA VAL A 26 -26.26 -1.31 -6.61
C VAL A 26 -24.98 -1.98 -6.16
N ARG A 27 -23.95 -1.17 -5.85
CA ARG A 27 -22.67 -1.60 -5.29
C ARG A 27 -22.34 -0.79 -4.05
N TYR A 28 -21.68 -1.43 -3.09
CA TYR A 28 -21.22 -0.77 -1.87
C TYR A 28 -19.74 -0.42 -2.03
N GLN A 29 -19.43 0.87 -2.11
CA GLN A 29 -18.07 1.36 -2.17
C GLN A 29 -17.52 1.57 -0.76
N LEU A 30 -16.44 0.85 -0.45
CA LEU A 30 -15.65 1.00 0.75
C LEU A 30 -14.47 1.94 0.47
N THR A 31 -14.29 2.94 1.33
CA THR A 31 -13.09 3.79 1.33
C THR A 31 -12.43 3.74 2.71
N VAL A 32 -11.20 3.23 2.79
CA VAL A 32 -10.44 3.08 4.05
C VAL A 32 -9.01 3.55 3.84
N ASP A 33 -8.47 4.28 4.82
CA ASP A 33 -7.04 4.61 4.87
C ASP A 33 -6.24 3.38 5.30
N ALA A 34 -5.25 2.99 4.51
CA ALA A 34 -4.45 1.79 4.70
C ALA A 34 -2.99 2.10 5.09
N GLY A 35 -2.76 3.25 5.71
CA GLY A 35 -1.45 3.68 6.19
C GLY A 35 -0.60 4.39 5.14
N VAL A 36 0.72 4.40 5.34
CA VAL A 36 1.68 5.06 4.44
C VAL A 36 2.24 4.03 3.46
N ASN A 37 2.21 4.37 2.17
CA ASN A 37 2.85 3.52 1.17
C ASN A 37 4.37 3.63 1.29
N SER A 38 5.06 2.50 1.50
CA SER A 38 6.52 2.43 1.64
C SER A 38 7.30 2.94 0.43
N GLU A 39 6.71 2.90 -0.77
CA GLU A 39 7.39 3.30 -2.02
C GLU A 39 7.23 4.79 -2.33
N THR A 40 6.08 5.37 -2.00
CA THR A 40 5.75 6.77 -2.33
C THR A 40 5.78 7.70 -1.13
N GLY A 41 5.85 7.19 0.10
CA GLY A 41 5.84 7.96 1.34
C GLY A 41 4.52 8.70 1.62
N LYS A 42 3.49 8.48 0.80
CA LYS A 42 2.19 9.15 0.90
C LYS A 42 1.16 8.23 1.57
N ARG A 43 0.14 8.85 2.17
CA ARG A 43 -1.03 8.12 2.68
C ARG A 43 -1.70 7.36 1.54
N GLN A 44 -1.99 6.09 1.78
CA GLN A 44 -2.64 5.21 0.83
C GLN A 44 -4.09 4.98 1.24
N GLN A 45 -5.01 5.25 0.32
CA GLN A 45 -6.42 4.92 0.48
C GLN A 45 -6.80 3.72 -0.39
N VAL A 46 -7.50 2.78 0.22
CA VAL A 46 -8.07 1.62 -0.45
C VAL A 46 -9.50 1.91 -0.79
N ARG A 47 -9.83 1.79 -2.08
CA ARG A 47 -11.17 1.90 -2.61
C ARG A 47 -11.58 0.58 -3.25
N ARG A 48 -12.53 -0.13 -2.64
CA ARG A 48 -13.07 -1.40 -3.16
C ARG A 48 -14.59 -1.32 -3.29
N ARG A 49 -15.15 -2.11 -4.20
CA ARG A 49 -16.59 -2.17 -4.46
C ARG A 49 -17.07 -3.60 -4.23
N TYR A 50 -18.13 -3.75 -3.44
CA TYR A 50 -18.73 -5.04 -3.10
C TYR A 50 -20.18 -5.13 -3.57
N ALA A 51 -20.68 -6.35 -3.71
CA ALA A 51 -22.08 -6.60 -4.09
C ALA A 51 -23.02 -6.39 -2.91
N THR A 52 -22.60 -6.80 -1.71
CA THR A 52 -23.45 -6.75 -0.51
C THR A 52 -22.88 -5.83 0.56
N GLU A 53 -23.78 -5.36 1.43
CA GLU A 53 -23.39 -4.55 2.59
C GLU A 53 -22.57 -5.35 3.60
N ARG A 54 -22.93 -6.64 3.80
CA ARG A 54 -22.26 -7.52 4.77
C ARG A 54 -20.79 -7.73 4.39
N GLU A 55 -20.51 -7.97 3.11
CA GLU A 55 -19.14 -8.08 2.59
C GLU A 55 -18.36 -6.78 2.78
N ALA A 56 -18.99 -5.64 2.52
CA ALA A 56 -18.33 -4.35 2.69
C ALA A 56 -17.95 -4.08 4.16
N ARG A 57 -18.79 -4.48 5.11
CA ARG A 57 -18.49 -4.37 6.56
C ARG A 57 -17.40 -5.33 7.00
N ALA A 58 -17.44 -6.59 6.54
CA ALA A 58 -16.40 -7.57 6.85
C ALA A 58 -15.02 -7.11 6.33
N ALA A 59 -14.98 -6.63 5.09
CA ALA A 59 -13.76 -6.09 4.51
C ALA A 59 -13.27 -4.81 5.19
N LEU A 60 -14.17 -3.98 5.75
CA LEU A 60 -13.78 -2.81 6.53
C LEU A 60 -13.02 -3.21 7.79
N ALA A 61 -13.51 -4.24 8.51
CA ALA A 61 -12.83 -4.75 9.70
C ALA A 61 -11.46 -5.35 9.34
N GLU A 62 -11.41 -6.23 8.34
CA GLU A 62 -10.18 -6.88 7.91
C GLU A 62 -9.09 -5.89 7.45
N ILE A 63 -9.47 -4.90 6.63
CA ILE A 63 -8.52 -3.90 6.13
C ILE A 63 -8.10 -2.95 7.25
N GLY A 64 -9.02 -2.58 8.15
CA GLY A 64 -8.71 -1.77 9.33
C GLY A 64 -7.69 -2.45 10.23
N ASP A 65 -7.91 -3.73 10.55
CA ASP A 65 -7.00 -4.52 11.38
C ASP A 65 -5.63 -4.69 10.71
N ALA A 66 -5.61 -5.00 9.40
CA ALA A 66 -4.37 -5.13 8.65
C ALA A 66 -3.58 -3.80 8.56
N ALA A 67 -4.28 -2.66 8.47
CA ALA A 67 -3.67 -1.35 8.47
C ALA A 67 -3.06 -1.00 9.84
N VAL A 68 -3.79 -1.26 10.94
CA VAL A 68 -3.30 -1.06 12.32
C VAL A 68 -2.09 -1.94 12.61
N GLN A 69 -2.11 -3.19 12.16
CA GLN A 69 -0.99 -4.13 12.32
C GLN A 69 0.20 -3.84 11.39
N GLY A 70 0.09 -2.90 10.46
CA GLY A 70 1.12 -2.62 9.45
C GLY A 70 1.35 -3.77 8.47
N ARG A 71 0.42 -4.73 8.40
CA ARG A 71 0.48 -5.90 7.49
C ARG A 71 -0.17 -5.65 6.15
N PHE A 72 -0.75 -4.48 5.94
CA PHE A 72 -1.41 -4.14 4.70
C PHE A 72 -0.39 -4.04 3.55
N VAL A 73 -0.43 -5.01 2.64
CA VAL A 73 0.40 -5.01 1.43
C VAL A 73 -0.43 -4.49 0.25
N PRO A 74 -0.05 -3.38 -0.39
CA PRO A 74 -0.73 -2.91 -1.58
C PRO A 74 -0.47 -3.84 -2.76
N ARG A 75 -1.42 -3.88 -3.69
CA ARG A 75 -1.22 -4.60 -4.95
C ARG A 75 -0.08 -3.95 -5.72
N ARG A 76 0.97 -4.72 -6.02
CA ARG A 76 2.09 -4.33 -6.89
C ARG A 76 1.98 -5.00 -8.25
N THR A 77 2.45 -4.34 -9.29
CA THR A 77 2.47 -4.85 -10.67
C THR A 77 3.79 -5.54 -11.01
N ASN A 78 4.78 -5.46 -10.12
CA ASN A 78 6.13 -5.94 -10.38
C ASN A 78 6.15 -7.43 -10.74
N THR A 79 6.91 -7.76 -11.77
CA THR A 79 7.11 -9.15 -12.17
C THR A 79 8.15 -9.83 -11.28
N VAL A 80 8.10 -11.16 -11.18
CA VAL A 80 9.12 -11.93 -10.42
C VAL A 80 10.52 -11.65 -10.96
N ARG A 81 10.65 -11.51 -12.29
CA ARG A 81 11.91 -11.17 -12.95
C ARG A 81 12.45 -9.82 -12.47
N GLU A 82 11.62 -8.78 -12.48
CA GLU A 82 12.02 -7.44 -12.01
C GLU A 82 12.46 -7.46 -10.54
N VAL A 83 11.77 -8.25 -9.69
CA VAL A 83 12.15 -8.39 -8.29
C VAL A 83 13.50 -9.10 -8.15
N CYS A 84 13.74 -10.19 -8.89
CA CYS A 84 15.03 -10.88 -8.89
C CYS A 84 16.16 -9.99 -9.42
N GLU A 85 15.92 -9.25 -10.50
CA GLU A 85 16.91 -8.34 -11.07
C GLU A 85 17.24 -7.19 -10.11
N ASN A 86 16.24 -6.57 -9.48
CA ASN A 86 16.48 -5.54 -8.47
C ASN A 86 17.23 -6.10 -7.26
N TYR A 87 16.91 -7.33 -6.83
CA TYR A 87 17.61 -7.98 -5.73
C TYR A 87 19.09 -8.23 -6.06
N LEU A 88 19.38 -8.77 -7.25
CA LEU A 88 20.76 -8.99 -7.72
C LEU A 88 21.51 -7.66 -7.87
N LYS A 89 20.90 -6.64 -8.47
CA LYS A 89 21.49 -5.29 -8.61
C LYS A 89 21.85 -4.69 -7.26
N GLY A 90 20.93 -4.73 -6.30
CA GLY A 90 21.18 -4.21 -4.94
C GLY A 90 22.32 -4.94 -4.20
N ARG A 91 22.56 -6.23 -4.51
CA ARG A 91 23.68 -6.99 -3.95
C ARG A 91 25.02 -6.66 -4.62
N HIS A 92 25.02 -6.43 -5.93
CA HIS A 92 26.22 -6.06 -6.69
C HIS A 92 26.62 -4.59 -6.51
N GLU A 93 25.68 -3.74 -6.10
CA GLU A 93 25.88 -2.36 -5.66
C GLU A 93 26.24 -2.32 -4.17
N SER A 94 27.31 -3.03 -3.81
CA SER A 94 27.92 -2.88 -2.49
C SER A 94 28.36 -1.41 -2.30
N PRO A 95 28.01 -0.75 -1.16
CA PRO A 95 28.38 0.64 -0.85
C PRO A 95 29.89 0.91 -0.98
N TRP A 96 30.68 -0.14 -0.85
CA TRP A 96 32.13 -0.17 -0.93
C TRP A 96 32.67 0.21 -2.31
N LYS A 97 31.87 0.13 -3.39
CA LYS A 97 32.32 0.53 -4.73
C LYS A 97 32.37 2.03 -4.96
N CYS A 98 31.74 2.85 -4.11
CA CYS A 98 31.81 4.32 -4.21
C CYS A 98 33.19 4.90 -3.82
N TRP A 99 34.12 4.09 -3.30
CA TRP A 99 35.48 4.55 -2.94
C TRP A 99 36.36 4.93 -4.14
N ARG A 100 35.98 4.56 -5.38
CA ARG A 100 36.76 4.87 -6.59
C ARG A 100 36.45 6.26 -7.17
N LEU A 101 35.34 6.91 -6.77
CA LEU A 101 34.89 8.19 -7.33
C LEU A 101 34.76 9.33 -6.31
N LEU A 102 35.11 9.09 -5.04
CA LEU A 102 35.07 10.10 -3.99
C LEU A 102 36.48 10.62 -3.70
N THR A 103 36.61 11.95 -3.63
CA THR A 103 37.84 12.60 -3.16
C THR A 103 38.18 12.14 -1.74
N LEU A 104 39.48 12.17 -1.39
CA LEU A 104 40.00 11.65 -0.11
C LEU A 104 39.28 12.22 1.13
N GLU A 105 38.78 13.46 1.06
CA GLU A 105 38.01 14.08 2.15
C GLU A 105 36.70 13.36 2.46
N THR A 106 35.94 12.96 1.44
CA THR A 106 34.64 12.30 1.67
C THR A 106 34.83 10.89 2.23
N ARG A 107 35.98 10.25 1.95
CA ARG A 107 36.35 8.95 2.57
C ARG A 107 36.65 9.09 4.06
N MET A 108 37.36 10.14 4.48
CA MET A 108 37.66 10.34 5.91
C MET A 108 36.41 10.69 6.73
N GLN A 109 35.47 11.43 6.15
CA GLN A 109 34.25 11.85 6.86
C GLN A 109 33.27 10.70 7.11
N VAL A 110 33.17 9.73 6.19
CA VAL A 110 32.37 8.51 6.37
C VAL A 110 33.00 7.57 7.40
N CYS A 111 34.33 7.37 7.37
CA CYS A 111 35.02 6.57 8.39
C CYS A 111 34.81 7.12 9.82
N ARG A 112 34.90 8.44 10.01
CA ARG A 112 34.66 9.07 11.33
C ARG A 112 33.23 8.95 11.84
N ARG A 113 32.25 8.83 10.93
CA ARG A 113 30.83 8.74 11.29
C ARG A 113 30.44 7.32 11.70
N ASN A 114 31.10 6.31 11.14
CA ASN A 114 30.81 4.90 11.41
C ASN A 114 31.62 4.35 12.60
N SER A 115 32.70 5.01 13.02
CA SER A 115 33.51 4.63 14.19
C SER A 115 32.96 5.15 15.54
N ARG A 116 31.75 5.71 15.54
CA ARG A 116 31.04 6.21 16.75
C ARG A 116 29.79 5.40 17.09
N LEU A 117 29.63 4.23 16.46
CA LEU A 117 28.64 3.21 16.81
C LEU A 117 29.38 1.95 17.28
#